data_AF-A0A7K2WXC3-F1
#
_entry.id   AF-A0A7K2WXC3-F1
#
_cell.length_a   1.000
_cell.length_b   1.000
_cell.length_c   1.000
_cell.angle_alpha   90.00
_cell.angle_beta   90.00
_cell.angle_gamma   90.00
#
_symmetry.space_group_name_H-M   'P 1'
#
loop_
_entity.id
_entity.type
_entity.pdbx_description
1 polymer ?
#
loop_
_entity_poly.entity_id
_entity_poly.type
_entity_poly.pdbx_seq_one_letter_code
_entity_poly.pdbx_strand_id
1 'polypeptide(L)'
;MTTRPTPEQHLRDLARLRRVRDRIDREYARPLNVEALARGAHMSAGHLSREFRLAYGESPYAYLMTRRIERAMALLRRGDLSVTEVCFAVGCSSLGTFSTRFTELVGVPPSTYRRRTAGAAAEMPPCVTKQVTRPVRNREARTSGRT
;
A
#
# COMPACT_ATOMS: atom_id res chain seq x y z
N MET A 1 32.44 -12.01 -15.63
CA MET A 1 31.83 -11.29 -16.77
C MET A 1 30.31 -11.42 -16.66
N THR A 2 29.59 -10.36 -16.28
CA THR A 2 28.12 -10.36 -16.26
C THR A 2 27.62 -9.77 -17.58
N THR A 3 27.10 -10.62 -18.45
CA THR A 3 26.49 -10.21 -19.73
C THR A 3 25.31 -9.29 -19.44
N ARG A 4 25.31 -8.08 -20.01
CA ARG A 4 24.20 -7.13 -19.86
C ARG A 4 22.95 -7.75 -20.51
N PRO A 5 21.78 -7.77 -19.83
CA PRO A 5 20.57 -8.35 -20.41
C PRO A 5 20.17 -7.61 -21.68
N THR A 6 19.62 -8.33 -22.66
CA THR A 6 19.08 -7.72 -23.88
C THR A 6 17.86 -6.86 -23.54
N PRO A 7 17.55 -5.82 -24.35
CA PRO A 7 16.35 -4.99 -24.13
C PRO A 7 15.05 -5.82 -24.03
N GLU A 8 14.90 -6.87 -24.84
CA GLU A 8 13.74 -7.76 -24.79
C GLU A 8 13.62 -8.51 -23.46
N GLN A 9 14.74 -9.00 -22.93
CA GLN A 9 14.76 -9.67 -21.63
C GLN A 9 14.38 -8.71 -20.51
N HIS A 10 14.91 -7.49 -20.54
CA HIS A 10 14.58 -6.46 -19.57
C HIS A 10 13.08 -6.11 -19.57
N LEU A 11 12.46 -5.96 -20.74
CA LEU A 11 11.02 -5.71 -20.87
C LEU A 11 10.18 -6.85 -20.30
N ARG A 12 10.58 -8.11 -20.55
CA ARG A 12 9.91 -9.29 -19.98
C ARG A 12 10.00 -9.32 -18.46
N ASP A 13 11.15 -8.96 -17.90
CA ASP A 13 11.35 -8.91 -16.46
C ASP A 13 10.50 -7.80 -15.82
N LEU A 14 10.47 -6.59 -16.41
CA LEU A 14 9.58 -5.52 -15.96
C LEU A 14 8.09 -5.93 -15.99
N ALA A 15 7.65 -6.66 -17.02
CA ALA A 15 6.29 -7.17 -17.10
C ALA A 15 5.98 -8.23 -16.02
N ARG A 16 6.97 -9.04 -15.61
CA ARG A 16 6.84 -9.97 -14.46
C ARG A 16 6.76 -9.20 -13.15
N LEU A 17 7.63 -8.21 -12.94
CA LEU A 17 7.64 -7.38 -11.73
C LEU A 17 6.34 -6.59 -11.56
N ARG A 18 5.78 -6.05 -12.65
CA ARG A 18 4.46 -5.39 -12.63
C ARG A 18 3.36 -6.35 -12.20
N ARG A 19 3.34 -7.58 -12.71
CA ARG A 19 2.37 -8.61 -12.27
C ARG A 19 2.49 -8.93 -10.79
N VAL A 20 3.70 -8.95 -10.24
CA VAL A 20 3.92 -9.12 -8.80
C VAL A 20 3.32 -7.97 -8.01
N ARG A 21 3.59 -6.72 -8.42
CA ARG A 21 3.00 -5.52 -7.78
C ARG A 21 1.47 -5.55 -7.82
N ASP A 22 0.90 -5.80 -9.00
CA ASP A 22 -0.56 -5.86 -9.20
C ASP A 22 -1.21 -6.98 -8.36
N ARG A 23 -0.49 -8.08 -8.12
CA ARG A 23 -0.93 -9.13 -7.20
C ARG A 23 -0.88 -8.66 -5.75
N ILE A 24 0.19 -8.00 -5.32
CA ILE A 24 0.27 -7.41 -3.97
C ILE A 24 -0.89 -6.43 -3.75
N ASP A 25 -1.14 -5.53 -4.69
CA ASP A 25 -2.20 -4.51 -4.57
C ASP A 25 -3.61 -5.10 -4.45
N ARG A 26 -3.85 -6.24 -5.10
CA ARG A 26 -5.14 -6.93 -5.07
C ARG A 26 -5.29 -7.87 -3.87
N GLU A 27 -4.20 -8.48 -3.42
CA GLU A 27 -4.21 -9.56 -2.43
C GLU A 27 -3.55 -9.18 -1.10
N TYR A 28 -3.30 -7.89 -0.84
CA TYR A 28 -2.53 -7.41 0.32
C TYR A 28 -2.99 -8.00 1.66
N ALA A 29 -4.30 -8.26 1.84
CA ALA A 29 -4.88 -8.79 3.07
C ALA A 29 -4.66 -10.29 3.27
N ARG A 30 -4.25 -11.03 2.22
CA ARG A 30 -3.94 -12.46 2.31
C ARG A 30 -2.57 -12.67 2.96
N PRO A 31 -2.30 -13.85 3.54
CA PRO A 31 -0.96 -14.22 4.02
C PRO A 31 0.00 -14.42 2.84
N LEU A 32 0.40 -13.30 2.22
CA LEU A 32 1.37 -13.27 1.14
C LEU A 32 2.78 -13.33 1.72
N ASN A 33 3.58 -14.26 1.22
CA ASN A 33 5.01 -14.30 1.45
C ASN A 33 5.77 -14.08 0.13
N VAL A 34 7.02 -13.64 0.24
CA VAL A 34 7.84 -13.28 -0.92
C VAL A 34 8.09 -14.49 -1.82
N GLU A 35 8.16 -15.69 -1.23
CA GLU A 35 8.32 -16.95 -1.94
C GLU A 35 7.14 -17.25 -2.86
N ALA A 36 5.90 -17.03 -2.40
CA ALA A 36 4.69 -17.23 -3.19
C ALA A 36 4.58 -16.21 -4.35
N LEU A 37 5.06 -14.99 -4.14
CA LEU A 37 5.16 -13.98 -5.20
C LEU A 37 6.21 -14.36 -6.23
N ALA A 38 7.38 -14.82 -5.78
CA ALA A 38 8.50 -15.25 -6.62
C ALA A 38 8.12 -16.46 -7.49
N ARG A 39 7.47 -17.47 -6.90
CA ARG A 39 6.93 -18.62 -7.65
C ARG A 39 5.98 -18.19 -8.76
N GLY A 40 5.06 -17.25 -8.47
CA GLY A 40 4.11 -16.72 -9.47
C GLY A 40 4.77 -15.91 -10.59
N ALA A 41 6.01 -15.44 -10.39
CA ALA A 41 6.80 -14.70 -11.38
C ALA A 41 7.86 -15.54 -12.09
N HIS A 42 7.96 -16.84 -11.76
CA HIS A 42 9.04 -17.74 -12.20
C HIS A 42 10.43 -17.16 -11.88
N MET A 43 10.61 -16.68 -10.65
CA MET A 43 11.86 -16.13 -10.12
C MET A 43 12.21 -16.80 -8.79
N SER A 44 13.49 -16.79 -8.42
CA SER A 44 13.89 -17.06 -7.03
C SER A 44 13.50 -15.86 -6.15
N ALA A 45 13.28 -16.08 -4.85
CA ALA A 45 12.92 -15.01 -3.92
C ALA A 45 13.99 -13.91 -3.84
N GLY A 46 15.27 -14.29 -3.88
CA GLY A 46 16.39 -13.35 -3.92
C GLY A 46 16.42 -12.53 -5.21
N HIS A 47 16.24 -13.17 -6.38
CA HIS A 47 16.19 -12.47 -7.65
C HIS A 47 15.00 -11.51 -7.72
N LEU A 48 13.81 -11.96 -7.32
CA LEU A 48 12.63 -11.09 -7.22
C LEU A 48 12.90 -9.89 -6.32
N SER A 49 13.46 -10.11 -5.13
CA SER A 49 13.69 -9.02 -4.17
C SER A 49 14.65 -7.96 -4.71
N ARG A 50 15.70 -8.39 -5.42
CA ARG A 50 16.67 -7.50 -6.04
C ARG A 50 16.05 -6.70 -7.19
N GLU A 51 15.44 -7.38 -8.16
CA GLU A 51 14.89 -6.72 -9.34
C GLU A 51 13.68 -5.84 -9.01
N PHE A 52 12.84 -6.26 -8.06
CA PHE A 52 11.73 -5.44 -7.59
C PHE A 52 12.22 -4.15 -6.92
N ARG A 53 13.30 -4.22 -6.13
CA ARG A 53 13.93 -3.02 -5.54
C ARG A 53 14.54 -2.11 -6.60
N LEU A 54 15.19 -2.68 -7.62
CA LEU A 54 15.73 -1.89 -8.73
C LEU A 54 14.62 -1.18 -9.51
N ALA A 55 13.46 -1.83 -9.70
CA ALA A 55 12.34 -1.29 -10.46
C ALA A 55 11.45 -0.32 -9.67
N TYR A 56 11.27 -0.53 -8.36
CA TYR A 56 10.29 0.19 -7.53
C TYR A 56 10.86 0.88 -6.29
N GLY A 57 12.18 0.79 -6.06
CA GLY A 57 12.86 1.46 -4.95
C GLY A 57 12.82 0.73 -3.61
N GLU A 58 11.98 -0.29 -3.44
CA GLU A 58 11.82 -1.04 -2.20
C GLU A 58 11.67 -2.56 -2.42
N SER A 59 11.79 -3.38 -1.37
CA SER A 59 11.59 -4.83 -1.50
C SER A 59 10.10 -5.18 -1.61
N PRO A 60 9.74 -6.36 -2.16
CA PRO A 60 8.34 -6.79 -2.23
C PRO A 60 7.63 -6.83 -0.86
N TYR A 61 8.35 -7.22 0.19
CA TYR A 61 7.83 -7.23 1.56
C TYR A 61 7.57 -5.83 2.09
N ALA A 62 8.50 -4.89 1.85
CA ALA A 62 8.33 -3.49 2.25
C ALA A 62 7.12 -2.86 1.54
N TYR A 63 7.01 -3.07 0.22
CA TYR A 63 5.87 -2.61 -0.57
C TYR A 63 4.54 -3.19 -0.04
N LEU A 64 4.48 -4.50 0.25
CA LEU A 64 3.30 -5.12 0.84
C LEU A 64 2.93 -4.47 2.19
N MET A 65 3.92 -4.19 3.06
CA MET A 65 3.65 -3.50 4.32
C MET A 65 3.12 -2.09 4.09
N THR A 66 3.72 -1.31 3.19
CA THR A 66 3.26 0.03 2.82
C THR A 66 1.79 0.00 2.39
N ARG A 67 1.41 -0.92 1.49
CA ARG A 67 0.02 -1.08 1.04
C ARG A 67 -0.94 -1.46 2.16
N ARG A 68 -0.51 -2.32 3.10
CA ARG A 68 -1.30 -2.67 4.28
C ARG A 68 -1.51 -1.48 5.21
N ILE A 69 -0.47 -0.68 5.44
CA ILE A 69 -0.53 0.50 6.29
C ILE A 69 -1.44 1.57 5.67
N GLU A 70 -1.33 1.82 4.36
CA GLU A 70 -2.24 2.73 3.65
C GLU A 70 -3.71 2.32 3.82
N ARG A 71 -4.00 1.02 3.70
CA ARG A 71 -5.35 0.51 3.94
C ARG A 71 -5.77 0.62 5.40
N ALA A 72 -4.85 0.36 6.33
CA ALA A 72 -5.10 0.50 7.77
C ALA A 72 -5.46 1.94 8.14
N MET A 73 -4.75 2.93 7.58
CA MET A 73 -5.09 4.34 7.79
C MET A 73 -6.52 4.65 7.34
N ALA A 74 -6.96 4.12 6.19
CA ALA A 74 -8.33 4.30 5.72
C ALA A 74 -9.37 3.67 6.67
N LEU A 75 -9.09 2.48 7.21
CA LEU A 75 -9.97 1.83 8.18
C LEU A 75 -10.01 2.56 9.53
N LEU A 76 -8.86 3.04 10.02
CA LEU A 76 -8.78 3.79 11.28
C LEU A 76 -9.50 5.14 11.17
N ARG A 77 -9.43 5.83 10.02
CA ARG A 77 -10.19 7.07 9.77
C ARG A 77 -11.69 6.86 9.79
N ARG A 78 -12.16 5.68 9.34
CA ARG A 78 -13.58 5.32 9.35
C ARG A 78 -14.12 5.11 10.78
N GLY A 79 -13.26 4.66 11.71
CA GLY A 79 -13.59 4.59 13.14
C GLY A 79 -14.31 3.32 13.60
N ASP A 80 -14.87 2.54 12.67
CA ASP A 80 -15.71 1.36 12.95
C ASP A 80 -14.97 0.14 13.52
N LEU A 81 -13.64 0.12 13.44
CA LEU A 81 -12.81 -1.00 13.91
C LEU A 81 -11.79 -0.53 14.94
N SER A 82 -11.50 -1.39 15.92
CA SER A 82 -10.37 -1.25 16.82
C SER A 82 -9.04 -1.41 16.08
N VAL A 83 -7.94 -0.95 16.70
CA VAL A 83 -6.59 -1.09 16.12
C VAL A 83 -6.24 -2.56 15.88
N THR A 84 -6.63 -3.45 16.79
CA THR A 84 -6.39 -4.90 16.69
C THR A 84 -7.16 -5.50 15.52
N GLU A 85 -8.45 -5.17 15.36
CA GLU A 85 -9.24 -5.63 14.23
C GLU A 85 -8.69 -5.11 12.89
N VAL A 86 -8.26 -3.85 12.83
CA VAL A 86 -7.62 -3.28 11.64
C VAL A 86 -6.34 -4.04 11.28
N CYS A 87 -5.49 -4.35 12.26
CA CYS A 87 -4.26 -5.10 12.05
C CYS A 87 -4.53 -6.42 11.32
N PHE A 88 -5.48 -7.22 11.81
CA PHE A 88 -5.82 -8.49 11.19
C PHE A 88 -6.59 -8.33 9.88
N ALA A 89 -7.46 -7.32 9.76
CA ALA A 89 -8.22 -7.03 8.54
C ALA A 89 -7.32 -6.65 7.35
N VAL A 90 -6.15 -6.05 7.61
CA VAL A 90 -5.15 -5.77 6.56
C VAL A 90 -4.16 -6.92 6.35
N GLY A 91 -4.33 -8.05 7.04
CA GLY A 91 -3.53 -9.26 6.85
C GLY A 91 -2.23 -9.32 7.66
N CYS A 92 -2.02 -8.41 8.61
CA CYS A 92 -0.88 -8.51 9.53
C CYS A 92 -1.13 -9.60 10.59
N SER A 93 -0.12 -10.40 10.89
CA SER A 93 -0.19 -11.50 11.85
C SER A 93 0.16 -11.11 13.28
N SER A 94 0.74 -9.93 13.49
CA SER A 94 1.19 -9.45 14.80
C SER A 94 0.89 -7.98 14.96
N LEU A 95 0.19 -7.65 16.06
CA LEU A 95 -0.11 -6.28 16.44
C LEU A 95 1.15 -5.46 16.73
N GLY A 96 2.19 -6.08 17.31
CA GLY A 96 3.47 -5.42 17.58
C GLY A 96 4.18 -5.01 16.29
N THR A 97 4.33 -5.94 15.35
CA THR A 97 4.96 -5.66 14.04
C THR A 97 4.17 -4.60 13.27
N PHE A 98 2.84 -4.73 13.27
CA PHE A 98 1.96 -3.74 12.66
C PHE A 98 2.15 -2.35 13.28
N SER A 99 2.15 -2.23 14.61
CA SER A 99 2.24 -0.95 15.30
C SER A 99 3.57 -0.25 15.05
N THR A 100 4.68 -1.01 15.05
CA THR A 100 6.01 -0.48 14.71
C THR A 100 6.03 0.03 13.27
N ARG A 101 5.63 -0.81 12.30
CA ARG A 101 5.63 -0.42 10.87
C ARG A 101 4.68 0.73 10.58
N PHE A 102 3.52 0.76 11.21
CA PHE A 102 2.59 1.87 11.11
C PHE A 102 3.25 3.17 11.60
N THR A 103 3.89 3.14 12.76
CA THR A 103 4.53 4.33 13.34
C THR A 103 5.71 4.80 12.49
N GLU A 104 6.54 3.89 11.98
CA GLU A 104 7.64 4.21 11.06
C GLU A 104 7.16 4.92 9.79
N LEU A 105 6.06 4.45 9.19
CA LEU A 105 5.55 4.97 7.92
C LEU A 105 4.65 6.21 8.08
N VAL A 106 3.89 6.30 9.18
CA VAL A 106 2.88 7.36 9.39
C VAL A 106 3.39 8.45 10.34
N GLY A 107 4.44 8.19 11.12
CA GLY A 107 5.03 9.11 12.09
C GLY A 107 4.31 9.16 13.45
N VAL A 108 3.17 8.49 13.60
CA VAL A 108 2.43 8.40 14.88
C VAL A 108 1.84 6.99 15.09
N PRO A 109 1.67 6.54 16.35
CA PRO A 109 1.06 5.25 16.64
C PRO A 109 -0.39 5.13 16.13
N PRO A 110 -0.85 3.92 15.76
CA PRO A 110 -2.18 3.71 15.17
C PRO A 110 -3.33 4.12 16.11
N SER A 111 -3.18 3.95 17.42
CA SER A 111 -4.17 4.40 18.42
C SER A 111 -4.31 5.92 18.46
N THR A 112 -3.18 6.64 18.41
CA THR A 112 -3.14 8.10 18.31
C THR A 112 -3.72 8.58 16.98
N TYR A 113 -3.37 7.92 15.87
CA TYR A 113 -3.91 8.21 14.55
C TYR A 113 -5.44 8.09 14.52
N ARG A 114 -6.00 6.99 15.06
CA ARG A 114 -7.45 6.78 15.19
C ARG A 114 -8.11 7.88 16.03
N ARG A 115 -7.56 8.21 17.19
CA ARG A 115 -8.12 9.26 18.07
C ARG A 115 -8.18 10.62 17.38
N ARG A 116 -7.12 11.02 16.67
CA ARG A 116 -7.06 12.29 15.94
C ARG A 116 -8.09 12.36 14.81
N THR A 117 -8.33 11.24 14.13
CA THR A 117 -9.22 11.18 12.97
C THR A 117 -10.69 10.99 13.35
N ALA A 118 -10.96 10.40 14.51
CA ALA A 118 -12.31 10.34 15.08
C ALA A 118 -12.87 11.74 15.42
N GLY A 119 -12.01 12.65 15.92
CA GLY A 119 -12.42 14.04 16.19
C GLY A 119 -12.80 14.81 14.93
N ALA A 120 -12.02 14.68 13.85
CA ALA A 120 -12.30 15.35 12.57
C ALA A 120 -13.58 14.84 11.87
N ALA A 121 -13.97 13.57 12.09
CA ALA A 121 -15.22 13.01 11.58
C ALA A 121 -16.45 13.38 12.44
N ALA A 122 -16.24 13.68 13.73
CA ALA A 122 -17.30 14.07 14.66
C ALA A 122 -17.75 15.54 14.48
N GLU A 123 -16.90 16.40 13.94
CA GLU A 123 -17.22 17.82 13.70
C GLU A 123 -18.01 18.08 12.41
N MET A 124 -18.08 17.10 11.50
CA MET A 124 -18.78 17.26 10.21
C MET A 124 -19.95 16.28 10.09
N PRO A 125 -21.18 16.76 9.82
CA PRO A 125 -22.32 15.91 9.56
C PRO A 125 -22.02 14.90 8.43
N PRO A 126 -22.50 13.65 8.53
CA PRO A 126 -22.16 12.58 7.57
C PRO A 126 -22.57 12.88 6.12
N CYS A 127 -23.52 13.80 5.90
CA CYS A 127 -23.85 14.32 4.58
C CYS A 127 -22.72 15.17 3.96
N VAL A 128 -22.02 15.97 4.78
CA VAL A 128 -20.91 16.84 4.37
C VAL A 128 -19.67 16.01 4.07
N THR A 129 -19.34 15.04 4.93
CA THR A 129 -18.22 14.13 4.70
C THR A 129 -18.40 13.34 3.40
N LYS A 130 -19.62 12.87 3.09
CA LYS A 130 -19.95 12.23 1.81
C LYS A 130 -19.86 13.19 0.61
N GLN A 131 -20.15 14.48 0.77
CA GLN A 131 -20.04 15.46 -0.32
C GLN A 131 -18.59 15.84 -0.61
N VAL A 132 -17.77 16.07 0.42
CA VAL A 132 -16.40 16.59 0.27
C VAL A 132 -15.38 15.51 -0.08
N THR A 133 -15.60 14.26 0.37
CA THR A 133 -14.69 13.13 0.09
C THR A 133 -15.05 12.36 -1.17
N ARG A 134 -16.13 12.74 -1.86
CA ARG A 134 -16.51 12.11 -3.14
C ARG A 134 -15.42 12.40 -4.17
N PRO A 135 -14.76 11.37 -4.73
CA PRO A 135 -13.78 11.58 -5.79
C PRO A 135 -14.49 12.23 -6.98
N VAL A 136 -14.00 13.39 -7.40
CA VAL A 136 -14.47 14.06 -8.62
C VAL A 136 -14.11 13.14 -9.78
N ARG A 137 -15.12 12.41 -10.26
CA ARG A 137 -14.98 11.53 -11.42
C ARG A 137 -15.01 12.43 -12.65
N ASN A 138 -13.82 12.76 -13.13
CA ASN A 138 -13.56 13.35 -14.44
C ASN A 138 -14.12 14.78 -14.67
N ARG A 139 -13.33 15.80 -14.30
CA ARG A 139 -13.26 17.04 -15.06
C ARG A 139 -11.86 17.63 -14.90
N GLU A 140 -11.13 17.68 -16.00
CA GLU A 140 -9.83 18.34 -16.12
C GLU A 140 -9.90 19.74 -15.51
N ALA A 141 -8.86 20.12 -14.77
CA ALA A 141 -8.71 21.45 -14.21
C ALA A 141 -8.75 22.47 -15.36
N ARG A 142 -9.79 23.32 -15.40
CA ARG A 142 -9.72 24.53 -16.21
C ARG A 142 -8.62 25.41 -15.59
N THR A 143 -7.49 25.49 -16.27
CA THR A 143 -6.46 26.50 -16.03
C THR A 143 -7.12 27.87 -16.13
N SER A 144 -7.27 28.55 -14.99
CA SER A 144 -7.72 29.93 -14.99
C SER A 144 -6.59 30.79 -15.53
N GLY A 145 -6.77 31.22 -16.79
CA GLY A 145 -5.95 32.23 -17.43
C GLY A 145 -6.07 33.57 -16.73
N ARG A 146 -4.94 34.27 -16.71
CA ARG A 146 -4.67 35.61 -16.22
C ARG A 146 -5.40 36.67 -17.05
N THR A 147 -6.08 37.63 -16.44
CA THR A 147 -6.06 39.05 -16.82
C THR A 147 -6.46 39.90 -15.63
#